data_AF-A0A3S0IQF9-F1
#
_entry.id   AF-A0A3S0IQF9-F1
#
_cell.length_a   1.000
_cell.length_b   1.000
_cell.length_c   1.000
_cell.angle_alpha   90.00
_cell.angle_beta   90.00
_cell.angle_gamma   90.00
#
_symmetry.space_group_name_H-M   'P 1'
#
loop_
_entity.id
_entity.type
_entity.pdbx_description
1 polymer ?
#
loop_
_entity_poly.entity_id
_entity_poly.type
_entity_poly.pdbx_seq_one_letter_code
_entity_poly.pdbx_strand_id
1 'polypeptide(L)'
;MDVYHEILPDRYVLLLADGTSPANDSASDTLARCLLQAYRSGKTSVWIDCSRLHHLPAAARDLLMRYQKRLGRRSVRLVLSLASPTVRQAFADVAPDVRPEMADEDPA
;
A
#
# COMPACT_ATOMS: atom_id res chain seq x y z
N MET A 1 -4.60 5.99 10.90
CA MET A 1 -4.79 5.08 9.75
C MET A 1 -4.86 3.68 10.30
N ASP A 2 -5.83 2.89 9.89
CA ASP A 2 -5.94 1.48 10.23
C ASP A 2 -5.53 0.62 9.03
N VAL A 3 -4.99 -0.57 9.30
CA VAL A 3 -4.46 -1.48 8.27
C VAL A 3 -5.08 -2.86 8.46
N TYR A 4 -5.77 -3.34 7.43
CA TYR A 4 -6.31 -4.69 7.37
C TYR A 4 -5.63 -5.45 6.22
N HIS A 5 -5.72 -6.77 6.25
CA HIS A 5 -5.13 -7.60 5.20
C HIS A 5 -5.97 -8.82 4.87
N GLU A 6 -5.90 -9.23 3.61
CA GLU A 6 -6.52 -10.43 3.08
C GLU A 6 -5.56 -11.12 2.11
N ILE A 7 -5.57 -12.45 2.09
CA ILE A 7 -4.73 -13.25 1.20
C ILE A 7 -5.63 -13.97 0.22
N LEU A 8 -5.59 -13.52 -1.03
CA LEU A 8 -6.29 -14.14 -2.15
C LEU A 8 -5.37 -15.13 -2.88
N PRO A 9 -5.87 -16.02 -3.75
CA PRO A 9 -5.05 -17.02 -4.42
C PRO A 9 -3.84 -16.47 -5.21
N ASP A 10 -4.00 -15.33 -5.88
CA ASP A 10 -2.99 -14.73 -6.77
C ASP A 10 -2.32 -13.47 -6.19
N ARG A 11 -2.94 -12.81 -5.20
CA ARG A 11 -2.48 -11.54 -4.65
C ARG A 11 -2.60 -11.44 -3.13
N TYR A 12 -1.84 -10.51 -2.57
CA TYR A 12 -1.96 -10.10 -1.16
C TYR A 12 -2.61 -8.72 -1.13
N VAL A 13 -3.69 -8.56 -0.36
CA VAL A 13 -4.45 -7.30 -0.31
C VAL A 13 -4.24 -6.65 1.06
N LEU A 14 -3.92 -5.36 1.07
CA LEU A 14 -3.92 -4.50 2.23
C LEU A 14 -5.00 -3.44 2.07
N LEU A 15 -5.93 -3.35 3.00
CA LEU A 15 -6.91 -2.27 3.04
C LEU A 15 -6.43 -1.20 4.01
N LEU A 16 -6.26 0.02 3.51
CA LEU A 16 -5.94 1.19 4.32
C LEU A 16 -7.23 1.99 4.57
N ALA A 17 -7.48 2.30 5.83
CA ALA A 17 -8.61 3.12 6.24
C ALA A 17 -8.15 4.29 7.09
N ASP A 18 -8.90 5.40 7.06
CA ASP A 18 -8.69 6.46 8.03
C ASP A 18 -8.93 5.91 9.44
N GLY A 19 -7.94 6.13 10.32
CA GLY A 19 -7.98 5.57 11.67
C GLY A 19 -8.70 6.51 12.61
N THR A 20 -9.46 5.96 13.55
CA THR A 20 -10.21 6.73 14.55
C THR A 20 -9.43 6.95 15.85
N SER A 21 -8.29 6.27 16.01
CA SER A 21 -7.50 6.28 17.25
C SER A 21 -6.29 7.23 17.17
N PRO A 22 -6.02 8.03 18.22
CA PRO A 22 -4.91 8.99 18.25
C PRO A 22 -3.51 8.36 18.34
N ALA A 23 -3.41 7.02 18.45
CA ALA A 23 -2.14 6.30 18.49
C ALA A 23 -1.53 6.12 17.08
N ASN A 24 -1.14 7.22 16.44
CA ASN A 24 -0.61 7.26 15.07
C ASN A 24 0.68 6.44 14.87
N ASP A 25 1.46 6.19 15.92
CA ASP A 25 2.71 5.41 15.83
C ASP A 25 2.44 3.93 15.50
N SER A 26 1.30 3.37 15.93
CA SER A 26 0.98 1.95 15.73
C SER A 26 0.63 1.58 14.28
N ALA A 27 0.14 2.56 13.51
CA ALA A 27 -0.36 2.36 12.16
C ALA A 27 0.77 2.05 11.16
N SER A 28 1.85 2.82 11.23
CA SER A 28 3.01 2.66 10.34
C SER A 28 3.73 1.33 10.61
N ASP A 29 3.84 0.92 11.88
CA ASP A 29 4.39 -0.37 12.28
C ASP A 29 3.54 -1.54 11.79
N THR A 30 2.22 -1.40 11.87
CA THR A 30 1.28 -2.41 11.37
C THR A 30 1.41 -2.54 9.85
N LEU A 31 1.44 -1.42 9.12
CA LEU A 31 1.68 -1.42 7.67
C LEU A 31 3.03 -2.09 7.31
N ALA A 32 4.11 -1.78 8.05
CA ALA A 32 5.41 -2.37 7.81
C ALA A 32 5.41 -3.88 8.00
N ARG A 33 4.71 -4.36 9.02
CA ARG A 33 4.53 -5.79 9.30
C ARG A 33 3.73 -6.48 8.20
N CYS A 34 2.61 -5.91 7.78
CA CYS A 34 1.78 -6.46 6.71
C CYS A 34 2.52 -6.48 5.36
N LEU A 35 3.27 -5.43 5.01
CA LEU A 35 4.11 -5.40 3.80
C LEU A 35 5.23 -6.45 3.85
N LEU A 36 5.80 -6.70 5.03
CA LEU A 36 6.79 -7.77 5.20
C LEU A 36 6.17 -9.15 4.97
N GLN A 37 4.95 -9.37 5.48
CA GLN A 37 4.19 -10.60 5.23
C GLN A 37 3.85 -10.75 3.75
N ALA A 38 3.37 -9.69 3.10
CA ALA A 38 3.08 -9.67 1.66
C ALA A 38 4.34 -10.00 0.83
N TYR A 39 5.49 -9.40 1.18
CA TYR A 39 6.78 -9.71 0.54
C TYR A 39 7.19 -11.19 0.70
N ARG A 40 6.84 -11.83 1.83
CA ARG A 40 7.16 -13.24 2.10
C ARG A 40 6.12 -14.23 1.58
N SER A 41 4.95 -13.75 1.14
CA SER A 41 3.79 -14.58 0.79
C SER A 41 3.96 -15.42 -0.49
N GLY A 42 4.92 -15.06 -1.36
CA GLY A 42 5.11 -15.71 -2.66
C GLY A 42 4.09 -15.28 -3.73
N LYS A 43 3.21 -14.30 -3.44
CA LYS A 43 2.26 -13.73 -4.39
C LYS A 43 2.97 -12.91 -5.46
N THR A 44 2.37 -12.82 -6.64
CA THR A 44 2.89 -12.06 -7.78
C THR A 44 2.55 -10.58 -7.70
N SER A 45 1.60 -10.21 -6.84
CA SER A 45 1.24 -8.81 -6.60
C SER A 45 0.79 -8.55 -5.16
N VAL A 46 1.00 -7.31 -4.73
CA VAL A 46 0.51 -6.74 -3.48
C VAL A 46 -0.38 -5.56 -3.84
N TRP A 47 -1.63 -5.59 -3.41
CA TRP A 47 -2.63 -4.57 -3.69
C TRP A 47 -2.89 -3.77 -2.43
N ILE A 48 -2.91 -2.46 -2.56
CA ILE A 48 -3.18 -1.50 -1.49
C ILE A 48 -4.49 -0.81 -1.83
N ASP A 49 -5.57 -1.29 -1.23
CA ASP A 49 -6.88 -0.69 -1.34
C ASP A 49 -6.93 0.59 -0.51
N CYS A 50 -7.11 1.71 -1.21
CA CYS A 50 -7.22 3.05 -0.63
C CYS A 50 -8.66 3.60 -0.66
N SER A 51 -9.67 2.77 -0.94
CA SER A 51 -11.09 3.17 -1.06
C SER A 51 -11.64 3.84 0.20
N ARG A 52 -11.06 3.53 1.36
CA ARG A 52 -11.43 4.08 2.67
C ARG A 52 -10.39 5.02 3.26
N LEU A 53 -9.42 5.46 2.46
CA LEU A 53 -8.32 6.32 2.88
C LEU A 53 -8.42 7.71 2.21
N HIS A 54 -8.70 8.74 3.00
CA HIS A 54 -8.73 10.11 2.51
C HIS A 54 -7.35 10.76 2.45
N HIS A 55 -6.45 10.43 3.38
CA HIS A 55 -5.11 10.99 3.42
C HIS A 55 -4.06 9.91 3.71
N LEU A 56 -2.97 9.90 2.92
CA LEU A 56 -1.84 9.00 3.14
C LEU A 56 -0.75 9.72 3.96
N PRO A 57 -0.44 9.25 5.18
CA PRO A 57 0.65 9.81 5.96
C PRO A 57 2.01 9.68 5.25
N ALA A 58 2.88 10.67 5.40
CA ALA A 58 4.21 10.68 4.77
C ALA A 58 5.05 9.43 5.11
N ALA A 59 5.01 8.97 6.37
CA ALA A 59 5.69 7.75 6.79
C ALA A 59 5.19 6.49 6.03
N ALA A 60 3.88 6.42 5.77
CA ALA A 60 3.28 5.34 5.00
C ALA A 60 3.68 5.43 3.51
N ARG A 61 3.66 6.63 2.92
CA ARG A 61 4.18 6.89 1.56
C ARG A 61 5.62 6.39 1.42
N ASP A 62 6.52 6.79 2.32
CA ASP A 62 7.93 6.41 2.29
C ASP A 62 8.12 4.90 2.40
N LEU A 63 7.30 4.25 3.23
CA LEU A 63 7.32 2.81 3.40
C LEU A 63 6.87 2.08 2.14
N LEU A 64 5.78 2.54 1.51
CA LEU A 64 5.30 2.01 0.23
C LEU A 64 6.36 2.17 -0.87
N MET A 65 7.04 3.30 -0.96
CA MET A 65 8.14 3.51 -1.91
C MET A 65 9.33 2.55 -1.67
N ARG A 66 9.69 2.31 -0.40
CA ARG A 66 10.73 1.32 -0.05
C ARG A 66 10.32 -0.09 -0.48
N TYR A 67 9.05 -0.44 -0.31
CA TYR A 67 8.53 -1.75 -0.70
C TYR A 67 8.33 -1.88 -2.21
N GLN A 68 7.96 -0.83 -2.94
CA GLN A 68 7.96 -0.81 -4.41
C GLN A 68 9.31 -1.28 -4.96
N LYS A 69 10.41 -0.70 -4.45
CA LYS A 69 11.76 -1.12 -4.85
C LYS A 69 12.10 -2.56 -4.45
N ARG A 70 11.69 -3.01 -3.27
CA ARG A 70 11.96 -4.38 -2.78
C ARG A 70 11.18 -5.45 -3.54
N LEU A 71 9.90 -5.20 -3.81
CA LEU A 71 9.00 -6.07 -4.54
C LEU A 71 9.39 -6.14 -6.02
N GLY A 72 9.71 -4.99 -6.63
CA GLY A 72 10.17 -4.92 -8.01
C GLY A 72 11.43 -5.75 -8.29
N ARG A 73 12.37 -5.85 -7.34
CA ARG A 73 13.55 -6.74 -7.45
C ARG A 73 13.20 -8.23 -7.54
N ARG A 74 11.97 -8.61 -7.18
CA ARG A 74 11.44 -9.98 -7.25
C ARG A 74 10.35 -10.13 -8.31
N SER A 75 10.21 -9.13 -9.19
CA SER A 75 9.12 -9.06 -10.18
C SER A 75 7.72 -9.15 -9.55
N VAL A 76 7.57 -8.69 -8.30
CA VAL A 76 6.28 -8.59 -7.61
C VAL A 76 5.77 -7.16 -7.77
N ARG A 77 4.53 -7.01 -8.21
CA ARG A 77 3.90 -5.69 -8.39
C ARG A 77 3.37 -5.14 -7.07
N LEU A 78 3.48 -3.84 -6.86
CA LEU A 78 2.77 -3.11 -5.82
C LEU A 78 1.79 -2.14 -6.49
N VAL A 79 0.50 -2.37 -6.26
CA VAL A 79 -0.59 -1.66 -6.91
C VAL A 79 -1.37 -0.90 -5.83
N LEU A 80 -1.59 0.39 -6.03
CA LEU A 80 -2.51 1.21 -5.26
C LEU A 80 -3.85 1.25 -6.01
N SER A 81 -4.88 0.63 -5.43
CA SER A 81 -6.23 0.62 -5.98
C SER A 81 -7.12 1.67 -5.32
N LEU A 82 -8.07 2.19 -6.08
CA LEU A 82 -9.14 3.09 -5.59
C LEU A 82 -8.60 4.32 -4.83
N ALA A 83 -7.40 4.78 -5.17
CA ALA A 83 -6.74 5.90 -4.50
C ALA A 83 -7.45 7.22 -4.80
N SER A 84 -7.86 7.92 -3.74
CA SER A 84 -8.42 9.27 -3.83
C SER A 84 -7.43 10.27 -4.47
N PRO A 85 -7.91 11.40 -5.03
CA PRO A 85 -7.02 12.41 -5.61
C PRO A 85 -5.94 12.88 -4.64
N THR A 86 -6.26 13.03 -3.35
CA THR A 86 -5.31 13.40 -2.29
C THR A 86 -4.21 12.34 -2.11
N VAL A 87 -4.58 11.05 -2.09
CA VAL A 87 -3.61 9.96 -1.99
C VAL A 87 -2.73 9.89 -3.24
N ARG A 88 -3.29 10.08 -4.44
CA ARG A 88 -2.50 10.16 -5.69
C ARG A 88 -1.53 11.33 -5.69
N GLN A 89 -2.00 12.50 -5.24
CA GLN A 89 -1.20 13.71 -5.12
C GLN A 89 -0.01 13.52 -4.19
N ALA A 90 -0.13 12.66 -3.16
CA ALA A 90 0.97 12.31 -2.28
C ALA A 90 2.17 11.67 -3.00
N PHE A 91 2.00 11.17 -4.23
CA PHE A 91 3.09 10.61 -5.04
C PHE A 91 3.45 11.47 -6.26
N ALA A 92 2.86 12.66 -6.43
CA ALA A 92 3.01 13.44 -7.66
C ALA A 92 4.48 13.84 -7.96
N ASP A 93 5.28 14.04 -6.92
CA ASP A 93 6.71 14.38 -6.97
C ASP A 93 7.64 13.15 -7.13
N VAL A 94 7.08 11.94 -7.08
CA VAL A 94 7.85 10.68 -7.19
C VAL A 94 8.01 10.30 -8.66
N ALA A 95 9.22 10.00 -9.11
CA ALA A 95 9.45 9.58 -10.50
C ALA A 95 8.66 8.29 -10.85
N PRO A 96 8.17 8.15 -12.10
CA PRO A 96 7.25 7.06 -12.47
C PRO A 96 7.79 5.64 -12.23
N ASP A 97 9.10 5.45 -12.37
CA ASP A 97 9.79 4.16 -12.22
C ASP A 97 9.87 3.69 -10.76
N VAL A 98 9.83 4.63 -9.80
CA VAL A 98 9.87 4.36 -8.36
C VAL A 98 8.52 4.57 -7.68
N ARG A 99 7.51 5.02 -8.42
CA ARG A 99 6.12 5.16 -7.96
C ARG A 99 5.41 3.80 -8.02
N PRO A 100 4.53 3.47 -7.06
CA PRO A 100 3.63 2.33 -7.20
C PRO A 100 2.72 2.44 -8.43
N GLU A 101 2.28 1.30 -8.95
CA GLU A 101 1.24 1.25 -9.98
C GLU A 101 -0.09 1.77 -9.40
N MET A 102 -0.86 2.52 -10.18
CA MET A 102 -2.16 3.07 -9.75
C MET A 102 -3.26 2.43 -10.58
N ALA A 103 -4.23 1.80 -9.93
CA ALA A 103 -5.35 1.14 -10.57
C ALA A 103 -6.68 1.75 -10.08
N ASP A 104 -7.66 1.83 -10.99
CA ASP A 104 -9.02 2.30 -10.69
C ASP A 104 -9.99 1.13 -10.37
N GLU A 105 -9.49 -0.11 -10.34
CA GLU A 105 -10.27 -1.31 -10.08
C GLU A 105 -10.11 -1.82 -8.64
N ASP A 106 -11.12 -2.54 -8.16
CA ASP A 106 -11.13 -3.22 -6.88
C ASP A 106 -10.15 -4.42 -6.92
N PRO A 107 -9.39 -4.71 -5.84
CA PRO A 107 -8.68 -5.98 -5.69
C PRO A 107 -9.67 -7.15 -5.50
N ALA A 108 -10.48 -7.44 -6.53
CA ALA A 108 -11.35 -8.62 -6.58
C ALA A 108 -10.56 -9.94 -6.56
#